data_AF-A0A5J6P6V7-F1
#
_entry.id   AF-A0A5J6P6V7-F1
#
_cell.length_a   1.000
_cell.length_b   1.000
_cell.length_c   1.000
_cell.angle_alpha   90.00
_cell.angle_beta   90.00
_cell.angle_gamma   90.00
#
_symmetry.space_group_name_H-M   'P 1'
#
loop_
_entity.id
_entity.type
_entity.pdbx_description
1 polymer ?
#
loop_
_entity_poly.entity_id
_entity_poly.type
_entity_poly.pdbx_seq_one_letter_code
_entity_poly.pdbx_strand_id
1 'polypeptide(L)'
;MFKTLIVYAHLLAACVAVGILLMQDLALAKTKGGALSSSAVKDLTKSAEIMFISLVLLWISGLALVLLGYLENPQQYLMNEKLWAKFTVVSVLTLNGIALHYYSFPRVTSRRGLLGLPTFEQILVVLTGALSTTSWLFACYLGIARPWNYTVDFSFVMFIYSGLLVTAFIVAGEVLRAMRKAEPEQPLIAEQIHLNASRKFD
;
A
#
# COMPACT_ATOMS: atom_id res chain seq x y z
N MET A 1 21.85 -24.69 8.23
CA MET A 1 21.95 -23.49 9.08
C MET A 1 21.83 -22.19 8.29
N PHE A 2 22.62 -22.00 7.22
CA PHE A 2 22.59 -20.77 6.40
C PHE A 2 21.22 -20.43 5.78
N LYS A 3 20.55 -21.39 5.14
CA LYS A 3 19.19 -21.20 4.58
C LYS A 3 18.18 -20.69 5.61
N THR A 4 18.20 -21.26 6.81
CA THR A 4 17.33 -20.85 7.92
C THR A 4 17.56 -19.41 8.35
N LEU A 5 18.82 -18.95 8.36
CA LEU A 5 19.17 -17.57 8.70
C LEU A 5 18.61 -16.58 7.66
N ILE A 6 18.70 -16.92 6.37
CA ILE A 6 18.12 -16.09 5.29
C ILE A 6 16.59 -16.05 5.42
N VAL A 7 15.95 -17.19 5.68
CA VAL A 7 14.48 -17.23 5.91
C VAL A 7 14.12 -16.35 7.11
N TYR A 8 14.86 -16.43 8.21
CA TYR A 8 14.63 -15.60 9.39
C TYR A 8 14.77 -14.11 9.09
N ALA A 9 15.84 -13.70 8.41
CA ALA A 9 16.05 -12.30 8.01
C ALA A 9 14.96 -11.81 7.05
N HIS A 10 14.56 -12.63 6.08
CA HIS A 10 13.46 -12.33 5.15
C HIS A 10 12.14 -12.11 5.88
N LEU A 11 11.80 -12.99 6.82
CA LEU A 11 10.58 -12.86 7.63
C LEU A 11 10.63 -11.62 8.54
N LEU A 12 11.77 -11.32 9.14
CA LEU A 12 11.93 -10.12 9.97
C LEU A 12 11.70 -8.85 9.15
N ALA A 13 12.30 -8.76 7.96
CA ALA A 13 12.08 -7.64 7.04
C ALA A 13 10.60 -7.51 6.63
N ALA A 14 9.93 -8.64 6.36
CA ALA A 14 8.50 -8.64 6.04
C ALA A 14 7.64 -8.15 7.21
N CYS A 15 7.92 -8.61 8.44
CA CYS A 15 7.21 -8.18 9.64
C CYS A 15 7.38 -6.68 9.92
N VAL A 16 8.60 -6.16 9.79
CA VAL A 16 8.88 -4.72 9.95
C VAL A 16 8.10 -3.91 8.91
N ALA A 17 8.17 -4.31 7.64
CA ALA A 17 7.47 -3.61 6.56
C ALA A 17 5.95 -3.61 6.77
N VAL A 18 5.34 -4.76 7.04
CA VAL A 18 3.88 -4.85 7.26
C VAL A 18 3.46 -4.07 8.50
N GLY A 19 4.24 -4.11 9.58
CA GLY A 19 3.96 -3.33 10.79
C GLY A 19 3.93 -1.83 10.51
N ILE A 20 4.95 -1.31 9.80
CA ILE A 20 5.03 0.10 9.43
C ILE A 20 3.89 0.49 8.47
N LEU A 21 3.64 -0.32 7.44
CA LEU A 21 2.55 -0.12 6.50
C LEU A 21 1.21 0.07 7.20
N LEU A 22 0.85 -0.85 8.11
CA LEU A 22 -0.42 -0.78 8.83
C LEU A 22 -0.49 0.44 9.76
N MET A 23 0.61 0.80 10.43
CA MET A 23 0.67 2.01 11.25
C MET A 23 0.49 3.28 10.40
N GLN A 24 1.11 3.35 9.23
CA GLN A 24 0.96 4.47 8.30
C GLN A 24 -0.47 4.56 7.75
N ASP A 25 -1.05 3.46 7.30
CA ASP A 25 -2.42 3.41 6.78
C ASP A 25 -3.42 3.88 7.85
N LEU A 26 -3.26 3.43 9.10
CA LEU A 26 -4.08 3.88 10.23
C LEU A 26 -3.87 5.36 10.55
N ALA A 27 -2.63 5.85 10.51
CA ALA A 27 -2.32 7.25 10.74
C ALA A 27 -2.95 8.16 9.67
N LEU A 28 -2.89 7.75 8.41
CA LEU A 28 -3.55 8.44 7.29
C LEU A 28 -5.08 8.36 7.39
N ALA A 29 -5.64 7.21 7.77
CA ALA A 29 -7.09 7.07 7.96
C ALA A 29 -7.62 7.99 9.07
N LYS A 30 -6.86 8.17 10.16
CA LYS A 30 -7.22 9.07 11.27
C LYS A 30 -7.33 10.54 10.86
N THR A 31 -6.64 10.96 9.81
CA THR A 31 -6.73 12.36 9.34
C THR A 31 -8.02 12.63 8.58
N LYS A 32 -8.79 11.57 8.25
CA LYS A 32 -10.02 11.65 7.45
C LYS A 32 -9.82 12.44 6.15
N GLY A 33 -8.61 12.38 5.59
CA GLY A 33 -8.24 13.03 4.34
C GLY A 33 -7.92 14.52 4.47
N GLY A 34 -7.85 15.05 5.68
CA GLY A 34 -7.32 16.38 5.96
C GLY A 34 -5.80 16.47 5.78
N ALA A 35 -5.27 17.68 5.89
CA ALA A 35 -3.84 17.95 5.79
C ALA A 35 -3.06 17.34 6.95
N LEU A 36 -1.85 16.84 6.66
CA LEU A 36 -0.94 16.29 7.66
C LEU A 36 -0.19 17.41 8.39
N SER A 37 0.06 17.21 9.69
CA SER A 37 0.99 18.07 10.44
C SER A 37 2.42 17.85 9.98
N SER A 38 3.31 18.83 10.20
CA SER A 38 4.73 18.72 9.83
C SER A 38 5.42 17.53 10.51
N SER A 39 5.02 17.18 11.74
CA SER A 39 5.52 15.98 12.43
C SER A 39 5.04 14.70 11.74
N ALA A 40 3.75 14.61 11.41
CA ALA A 40 3.18 13.45 10.73
C ALA A 40 3.81 13.24 9.34
N VAL A 41 4.09 14.32 8.59
CA VAL A 41 4.81 14.23 7.31
C VAL A 41 6.23 13.67 7.53
N LYS A 42 6.96 14.16 8.53
CA LYS A 42 8.31 13.68 8.83
C LYS A 42 8.32 12.18 9.19
N ASP A 43 7.36 11.74 9.99
CA ASP A 43 7.24 10.34 10.40
C ASP A 43 6.83 9.44 9.22
N LEU A 44 5.95 9.94 8.34
CA LEU A 44 5.56 9.26 7.11
C LEU A 44 6.77 9.09 6.18
N THR A 45 7.62 10.11 6.03
CA THR A 45 8.81 10.06 5.15
C THR A 45 9.83 9.06 5.67
N LYS A 46 10.15 9.11 6.96
CA LYS A 46 11.05 8.12 7.60
C LYS A 46 10.54 6.69 7.43
N SER A 47 9.24 6.51 7.63
CA SER A 47 8.61 5.20 7.48
C SER A 47 8.68 4.71 6.02
N ALA A 48 8.51 5.60 5.04
CA ALA A 48 8.69 5.27 3.62
C ALA A 48 10.15 4.85 3.28
N GLU A 49 11.15 5.49 3.89
CA GLU A 49 12.56 5.08 3.75
C GLU A 49 12.81 3.69 4.33
N ILE A 50 12.29 3.40 5.53
CA ILE A 50 12.42 2.07 6.15
C ILE A 50 11.69 1.01 5.32
N MET A 51 10.52 1.34 4.78
CA MET A 51 9.76 0.47 3.87
C MET A 51 10.56 0.15 2.60
N PHE A 52 11.22 1.14 2.01
CA PHE A 52 12.09 0.95 0.84
C PHE A 52 13.25 0.01 1.17
N ILE A 53 13.97 0.25 2.28
CA ILE A 53 15.06 -0.62 2.73
C ILE A 53 14.56 -2.05 2.96
N SER A 54 13.41 -2.20 3.61
CA SER A 54 12.80 -3.51 3.85
C SER A 54 12.45 -4.23 2.55
N LEU A 55 11.92 -3.52 1.55
CA LEU A 55 11.63 -4.08 0.23
C LEU A 55 12.91 -4.55 -0.49
N VAL A 56 13.99 -3.77 -0.43
CA VAL A 56 15.30 -4.16 -0.99
C VAL A 56 15.82 -5.42 -0.28
N LEU A 57 15.76 -5.49 1.05
CA LEU A 57 16.16 -6.67 1.81
C LEU A 57 15.32 -7.89 1.44
N LEU A 58 14.01 -7.73 1.22
CA LEU A 58 13.11 -8.81 0.78
C LEU A 58 13.44 -9.31 -0.62
N TRP A 59 13.79 -8.43 -1.54
CA TRP A 59 14.25 -8.81 -2.88
C TRP A 59 15.55 -9.61 -2.81
N ILE A 60 16.57 -9.10 -2.13
CA ILE A 60 17.88 -9.76 -2.01
C ILE A 60 17.72 -11.13 -1.36
N SER A 61 17.06 -11.19 -0.20
CA SER A 61 16.86 -12.45 0.52
C SER A 61 15.92 -13.41 -0.22
N GLY A 62 14.89 -12.91 -0.90
CA GLY A 62 13.97 -13.70 -1.72
C GLY A 62 14.68 -14.36 -2.90
N LEU A 63 15.48 -13.59 -3.66
CA LEU A 63 16.28 -14.13 -4.76
C LEU A 63 17.34 -15.12 -4.27
N ALA A 64 17.96 -14.87 -3.12
CA ALA A 64 18.89 -15.82 -2.51
C ALA A 64 18.18 -17.15 -2.15
N LEU A 65 16.96 -17.11 -1.61
CA LEU A 65 16.18 -18.32 -1.33
C LEU A 65 15.78 -19.07 -2.60
N VAL A 66 15.46 -18.34 -3.68
CA VAL A 66 15.17 -18.94 -4.99
C VAL A 66 16.41 -19.63 -5.54
N LEU A 67 17.57 -18.97 -5.49
CA LEU A 67 18.84 -19.55 -5.94
C LEU A 67 19.19 -20.81 -5.15
N LEU A 68 19.08 -20.78 -3.82
CA LEU A 68 19.35 -21.96 -2.99
C LEU A 68 18.38 -23.11 -3.30
N GLY A 69 17.09 -22.82 -3.47
CA GLY A 69 16.10 -23.85 -3.85
C GLY A 69 16.34 -24.42 -5.24
N TYR A 70 16.75 -23.58 -6.19
CA TYR A 70 17.14 -24.01 -7.53
C TYR A 70 18.38 -24.91 -7.50
N LEU A 71 19.42 -24.55 -6.75
CA LEU A 71 20.63 -25.36 -6.62
C LEU A 71 20.37 -26.73 -5.97
N GLU A 72 19.38 -26.81 -5.06
CA GLU A 72 18.96 -28.08 -4.45
C GLU A 72 18.22 -28.98 -5.43
N ASN A 73 17.29 -28.44 -6.24
CA ASN A 73 16.48 -29.21 -7.20
C ASN A 73 16.14 -28.39 -8.46
N PRO A 74 17.07 -28.27 -9.43
CA PRO A 74 16.93 -27.34 -10.56
C PRO A 74 15.67 -27.55 -11.40
N GLN A 75 15.33 -28.82 -11.68
CA GLN A 75 14.21 -29.18 -12.56
C GLN A 75 12.84 -28.97 -11.91
N GLN A 76 12.71 -29.30 -10.63
CA GLN A 76 11.41 -29.26 -9.95
C GLN A 76 11.13 -27.90 -9.32
N TYR A 77 12.13 -27.20 -8.80
CA TYR A 77 11.92 -26.01 -7.97
C TYR A 77 11.22 -24.87 -8.71
N LEU A 78 11.60 -24.61 -9.96
CA LEU A 78 11.00 -23.57 -10.79
C LEU A 78 9.64 -23.96 -11.39
N MET A 79 9.24 -25.23 -11.28
CA MET A 79 7.89 -25.69 -11.65
C MET A 79 6.85 -25.35 -10.57
N ASN A 80 7.28 -24.80 -9.43
CA ASN A 80 6.35 -24.32 -8.42
C ASN A 80 5.63 -23.05 -8.90
N GLU A 81 4.44 -23.17 -9.46
CA GLU A 81 3.68 -22.03 -9.99
C GLU A 81 3.37 -20.95 -8.94
N LYS A 82 3.19 -21.36 -7.67
CA LYS A 82 3.06 -20.44 -6.54
C LYS A 82 4.29 -19.54 -6.37
N LEU A 83 5.50 -20.03 -6.68
CA LEU A 83 6.72 -19.21 -6.62
C LEU A 83 6.65 -18.04 -7.61
N TRP A 84 6.20 -18.31 -8.84
CA TRP A 84 6.01 -17.29 -9.87
C TRP A 84 4.93 -16.30 -9.48
N ALA A 85 3.81 -16.77 -8.92
CA ALA A 85 2.77 -15.88 -8.41
C ALA A 85 3.31 -14.94 -7.30
N LYS A 86 4.11 -15.47 -6.37
CA LYS A 86 4.77 -14.65 -5.34
C LYS A 86 5.69 -13.60 -5.97
N PHE A 87 6.50 -13.99 -6.95
CA PHE A 87 7.38 -13.07 -7.67
C PHE A 87 6.58 -11.96 -8.35
N THR A 88 5.52 -12.31 -9.09
CA THR A 88 4.62 -11.35 -9.74
C THR A 88 4.03 -10.35 -8.75
N VAL A 89 3.51 -10.81 -7.61
CA VAL A 89 2.93 -9.92 -6.58
C VAL A 89 3.99 -8.97 -6.02
N VAL A 90 5.21 -9.45 -5.76
CA VAL A 90 6.31 -8.59 -5.27
C VAL A 90 6.76 -7.60 -6.36
N SER A 91 6.73 -7.97 -7.63
CA SER A 91 6.98 -7.05 -8.75
C SER A 91 5.91 -5.97 -8.84
N VAL A 92 4.62 -6.34 -8.77
CA VAL A 92 3.50 -5.37 -8.73
C VAL A 92 3.65 -4.43 -7.54
N LEU A 93 3.99 -4.96 -6.37
CA LEU A 93 4.26 -4.18 -5.16
C LEU A 93 5.39 -3.17 -5.38
N THR A 94 6.47 -3.59 -6.05
CA THR A 94 7.63 -2.73 -6.33
C THR A 94 7.25 -1.59 -7.28
N LEU A 95 6.56 -1.89 -8.37
CA LEU A 95 6.08 -0.88 -9.33
C LEU A 95 5.10 0.10 -8.67
N ASN A 96 4.17 -0.41 -7.85
CA ASN A 96 3.27 0.45 -7.09
C ASN A 96 4.00 1.28 -6.03
N GLY A 97 5.05 0.75 -5.40
CA GLY A 97 5.90 1.50 -4.47
C GLY A 97 6.57 2.71 -5.12
N ILE A 98 7.03 2.56 -6.36
CA ILE A 98 7.56 3.68 -7.18
C ILE A 98 6.45 4.70 -7.44
N ALA A 99 5.26 4.25 -7.84
CA ALA A 99 4.11 5.14 -8.03
C ALA A 99 3.73 5.88 -6.73
N LEU A 100 3.70 5.20 -5.59
CA LEU A 100 3.45 5.82 -4.30
C LEU A 100 4.49 6.90 -3.99
N HIS A 101 5.77 6.60 -4.15
CA HIS A 101 6.85 7.53 -3.79
C HIS A 101 6.86 8.80 -4.66
N TYR A 102 6.68 8.65 -5.98
CA TYR A 102 6.76 9.79 -6.90
C TYR A 102 5.42 10.50 -7.13
N TYR A 103 4.29 9.80 -7.00
CA TYR A 103 2.97 10.35 -7.30
C TYR A 103 2.12 10.61 -6.06
N SER A 104 1.87 9.59 -5.24
CA SER A 104 0.88 9.68 -4.16
C SER A 104 1.42 10.39 -2.93
N PHE A 105 2.67 10.16 -2.58
CA PHE A 105 3.31 10.73 -1.39
C PHE A 105 3.34 12.27 -1.43
N PRO A 106 3.82 12.92 -2.51
CA PRO A 106 3.84 14.39 -2.57
C PRO A 106 2.45 15.02 -2.44
N ARG A 107 1.41 14.31 -2.90
CA ARG A 107 0.01 14.74 -2.85
C ARG A 107 -0.59 14.63 -1.46
N VAL A 108 -0.36 13.51 -0.78
CA VAL A 108 -0.82 13.27 0.59
C VAL A 108 -0.14 14.21 1.59
N THR A 109 1.14 14.54 1.37
CA THR A 109 1.89 15.49 2.22
C THR A 109 1.62 16.96 1.87
N SER A 110 0.77 17.24 0.88
CA SER A 110 0.45 18.61 0.50
C SER A 110 -0.36 19.31 1.60
N ARG A 111 -0.23 20.65 1.68
CA ARG A 111 -1.00 21.46 2.65
C ARG A 111 -2.52 21.40 2.43
N ARG A 112 -2.98 20.92 1.27
CA ARG A 112 -4.40 20.75 0.94
C ARG A 112 -5.00 19.49 1.56
N GLY A 113 -4.17 18.54 2.01
CA GLY A 113 -4.62 17.20 2.37
C GLY A 113 -5.14 16.41 1.18
N LEU A 114 -5.66 15.21 1.42
CA LEU A 114 -6.23 14.36 0.39
C LEU A 114 -7.51 14.96 -0.20
N LEU A 115 -8.46 15.40 0.64
CA LEU A 115 -9.76 15.91 0.19
C LEU A 115 -9.67 17.23 -0.58
N GLY A 116 -8.61 18.02 -0.37
CA GLY A 116 -8.35 19.23 -1.14
C GLY A 116 -7.74 19.01 -2.54
N LEU A 117 -7.51 17.76 -2.95
CA LEU A 117 -7.02 17.42 -4.30
C LEU A 117 -8.18 17.27 -5.29
N PRO A 118 -7.93 17.35 -6.61
CA PRO A 118 -8.93 16.98 -7.60
C PRO A 118 -9.43 15.53 -7.41
N THR A 119 -10.72 15.29 -7.67
CA THR A 119 -11.36 13.97 -7.45
C THR A 119 -10.59 12.82 -8.07
N PHE A 120 -10.04 13.01 -9.27
CA PHE A 120 -9.23 12.01 -9.95
C PHE A 120 -7.96 11.65 -9.19
N GLU A 121 -7.23 12.65 -8.67
CA GLU A 121 -6.01 12.42 -7.90
C GLU A 121 -6.31 11.73 -6.57
N GLN A 122 -7.41 12.09 -5.90
CA GLN A 122 -7.85 11.41 -4.69
C GLN A 122 -8.06 9.91 -4.92
N ILE A 123 -8.74 9.56 -6.02
CA ILE A 123 -8.99 8.17 -6.39
C ILE A 123 -7.66 7.45 -6.63
N LEU A 124 -6.74 8.04 -7.39
CA LEU A 124 -5.44 7.43 -7.65
C LEU A 124 -4.61 7.21 -6.38
N VAL A 125 -4.58 8.17 -5.46
CA VAL A 125 -3.89 8.03 -4.17
C VAL A 125 -4.49 6.89 -3.35
N VAL A 126 -5.82 6.81 -3.28
CA VAL A 126 -6.51 5.78 -2.50
C VAL A 126 -6.34 4.39 -3.12
N LEU A 127 -6.41 4.27 -4.46
CA LEU A 127 -6.20 3.00 -5.15
C LEU A 127 -4.75 2.50 -5.04
N THR A 128 -3.76 3.39 -5.17
CA THR A 128 -2.34 3.02 -4.99
C THR A 128 -2.04 2.59 -3.55
N GLY A 129 -2.68 3.23 -2.56
CA GLY A 129 -2.65 2.78 -1.16
C GLY A 129 -3.25 1.38 -0.99
N ALA A 130 -4.49 1.17 -1.45
CA ALA A 130 -5.17 -0.12 -1.35
C ALA A 130 -4.42 -1.27 -2.07
N LEU A 131 -3.82 -0.99 -3.23
CA LEU A 131 -2.96 -1.94 -3.96
C LEU A 131 -1.73 -2.31 -3.13
N SER A 132 -1.12 -1.34 -2.46
CA SER A 132 0.04 -1.57 -1.58
C SER A 132 -0.31 -2.50 -0.43
N THR A 133 -1.34 -2.15 0.36
CA THR A 133 -1.77 -2.92 1.53
C THR A 133 -2.13 -4.35 1.15
N THR A 134 -2.91 -4.52 0.08
CA THR A 134 -3.31 -5.84 -0.41
C THR A 134 -2.10 -6.68 -0.84
N SER A 135 -1.17 -6.08 -1.61
CA SER A 135 0.00 -6.80 -2.14
C SER A 135 0.98 -7.21 -1.05
N TRP A 136 1.22 -6.35 -0.06
CA TRP A 136 2.05 -6.67 1.11
C TRP A 136 1.46 -7.84 1.90
N LEU A 137 0.19 -7.75 2.28
CA LEU A 137 -0.47 -8.79 3.07
C LEU A 137 -0.55 -10.12 2.31
N PHE A 138 -0.87 -10.08 1.02
CA PHE A 138 -0.95 -11.28 0.19
C PHE A 138 0.43 -11.92 -0.04
N ALA A 139 1.48 -11.13 -0.26
CA ALA A 139 2.85 -11.64 -0.36
C ALA A 139 3.32 -12.33 0.93
N CYS A 140 2.97 -11.77 2.10
CA CYS A 140 3.21 -12.39 3.40
C CYS A 140 2.45 -13.71 3.56
N TYR A 141 1.18 -13.75 3.15
CA TYR A 141 0.38 -14.99 3.13
C TYR A 141 1.03 -16.06 2.25
N LEU A 142 1.43 -15.73 1.02
CA LEU A 142 2.14 -16.66 0.13
C LEU A 142 3.47 -17.16 0.74
N GLY A 143 4.12 -16.33 1.56
CA GLY A 143 5.31 -16.71 2.32
C GLY A 143 5.09 -17.89 3.28
N ILE A 144 3.89 -18.01 3.88
CA ILE A 144 3.57 -19.07 4.85
C ILE A 144 2.69 -20.20 4.29
N ALA A 145 2.05 -20.01 3.13
CA ALA A 145 1.12 -20.96 2.52
C ALA A 145 1.82 -22.22 1.95
N ARG A 146 2.51 -23.00 2.78
CA ARG A 146 3.22 -24.24 2.37
C ARG A 146 2.32 -25.26 1.66
N PRO A 147 1.04 -25.46 2.04
CA PRO A 147 0.16 -26.40 1.35
C PRO A 147 -0.09 -26.10 -0.13
N TRP A 148 0.23 -24.88 -0.59
CA TRP A 148 0.08 -24.43 -1.98
C TRP A 148 1.32 -24.66 -2.84
N ASN A 149 2.42 -25.15 -2.27
CA ASN A 149 3.61 -25.45 -3.05
C ASN A 149 3.33 -26.68 -3.94
N TYR A 150 3.49 -26.55 -5.25
CA TYR A 150 3.27 -27.62 -6.24
C TYR A 150 1.85 -28.21 -6.32
N THR A 151 0.85 -27.56 -5.71
CA THR A 151 -0.54 -28.07 -5.64
C THR A 151 -1.55 -27.11 -6.24
N VAL A 152 -1.22 -25.83 -6.38
CA VAL A 152 -2.09 -24.81 -6.95
C VAL A 152 -1.42 -24.15 -8.14
N ASP A 153 -2.23 -23.87 -9.14
CA ASP A 153 -1.79 -23.22 -10.37
C ASP A 153 -1.63 -21.72 -10.17
N PHE A 154 -0.77 -21.11 -10.98
CA PHE A 154 -0.51 -19.67 -11.02
C PHE A 154 -1.81 -18.89 -11.18
N SER A 155 -2.67 -19.30 -12.13
CA SER A 155 -3.93 -18.64 -12.42
C SER A 155 -4.87 -18.63 -11.22
N PHE A 156 -4.89 -19.72 -10.42
CA PHE A 156 -5.69 -19.78 -9.20
C PHE A 156 -5.21 -18.78 -8.15
N VAL A 157 -3.89 -18.70 -7.94
CA VAL A 157 -3.29 -17.75 -6.99
C VAL A 157 -3.58 -16.30 -7.42
N MET A 158 -3.42 -16.01 -8.72
CA MET A 158 -3.68 -14.68 -9.28
C MET A 158 -5.16 -14.32 -9.31
N PHE A 159 -6.05 -15.29 -9.46
CA PHE A 159 -7.50 -15.08 -9.31
C PHE A 159 -7.85 -14.61 -7.90
N ILE A 160 -7.32 -15.29 -6.87
CA ILE A 160 -7.52 -14.88 -5.47
C ILE A 160 -6.95 -13.48 -5.23
N TYR A 161 -5.72 -13.22 -5.67
CA TYR A 161 -5.10 -11.91 -5.54
C TYR A 161 -5.94 -10.80 -6.19
N SER A 162 -6.43 -11.03 -7.40
CA SER A 162 -7.26 -10.08 -8.14
C SER A 162 -8.61 -9.85 -7.44
N GLY A 163 -9.23 -10.90 -6.90
CA GLY A 163 -10.46 -10.79 -6.12
C GLY A 163 -10.30 -9.97 -4.84
N LEU A 164 -9.19 -10.19 -4.12
CA LEU A 164 -8.82 -9.37 -2.96
C LEU A 164 -8.59 -7.91 -3.35
N LEU A 165 -7.90 -7.68 -4.47
CA LEU A 165 -7.59 -6.34 -4.96
C LEU A 165 -8.84 -5.56 -5.36
N VAL A 166 -9.76 -6.20 -6.12
CA VAL A 166 -11.05 -5.61 -6.48
C VAL A 166 -11.86 -5.25 -5.23
N THR A 167 -11.90 -6.15 -4.25
CA THR A 167 -12.57 -5.91 -2.97
C THR A 167 -11.96 -4.71 -2.24
N ALA A 168 -10.62 -4.65 -2.17
CA ALA A 168 -9.91 -3.54 -1.55
C ALA A 168 -10.19 -2.20 -2.27
N PHE A 169 -10.25 -2.19 -3.60
CA PHE A 169 -10.60 -0.99 -4.38
C PHE A 169 -12.02 -0.51 -4.13
N ILE A 170 -12.99 -1.43 -4.04
CA ILE A 170 -14.38 -1.09 -3.69
C ILE A 170 -14.41 -0.46 -2.29
N VAL A 171 -13.81 -1.12 -1.30
CA VAL A 171 -13.76 -0.61 0.08
C VAL A 171 -13.10 0.76 0.14
N ALA A 172 -11.96 0.93 -0.52
CA ALA A 172 -11.23 2.19 -0.53
C ALA A 172 -12.03 3.31 -1.21
N GLY A 173 -12.75 2.99 -2.29
CA GLY A 173 -13.69 3.90 -2.94
C GLY A 173 -14.85 4.32 -2.04
N GLU A 174 -15.46 3.39 -1.32
CA GLU A 174 -16.54 3.68 -0.36
C GLU A 174 -16.05 4.49 0.84
N VAL A 175 -14.85 4.21 1.35
CA VAL A 175 -14.21 5.02 2.40
C VAL A 175 -13.98 6.46 1.91
N LEU A 176 -13.45 6.63 0.70
CA LEU A 176 -13.26 7.96 0.10
C LEU A 176 -14.59 8.71 -0.08
N ARG A 177 -15.64 8.01 -0.53
CA ARG A 177 -17.00 8.58 -0.64
C ARG A 177 -17.54 9.01 0.72
N ALA A 178 -17.35 8.19 1.76
CA ALA A 178 -17.78 8.50 3.12
C ALA A 178 -17.02 9.71 3.69
N MET A 179 -15.72 9.82 3.45
CA MET A 179 -14.90 10.96 3.86
C MET A 179 -15.39 12.27 3.22
N ARG A 180 -15.69 12.26 1.92
CA ARG A 180 -16.24 13.43 1.20
C ARG A 180 -17.59 13.89 1.75
N LYS A 181 -18.47 12.96 2.15
CA LYS A 181 -19.77 13.30 2.75
C LYS A 181 -19.66 13.90 4.14
N ALA A 182 -18.59 13.57 4.88
CA ALA A 182 -18.35 14.04 6.23
C ALA A 182 -17.64 15.40 6.29
N GLU A 183 -17.12 15.90 5.17
CA GLU A 183 -16.58 17.26 5.05
C GLU A 183 -17.77 18.24 5.02
N PRO A 184 -17.95 19.10 6.05
CA PRO A 184 -19.02 20.08 6.04
C PRO A 184 -18.81 21.01 4.84
N GLU A 185 -19.88 21.28 4.07
CA GLU A 185 -19.88 22.38 3.10
C GLU A 185 -19.30 23.63 3.80
N GLN A 186 -18.19 24.17 3.29
CA GLN A 186 -17.66 25.44 3.78
C GLN A 186 -18.78 26.50 3.63
N PRO A 187 -19.36 27.05 4.72
CA PRO A 187 -20.40 28.09 4.62
C PRO A 187 -19.81 29.46 4.25
N LEU A 188 -18.51 29.52 3.91
CA LEU A 188 -17.75 30.76 3.85
C LEU A 188 -18.17 31.68 2.71
N ILE A 189 -18.78 31.18 1.63
CA ILE A 189 -19.29 32.07 0.56
C ILE A 189 -20.70 32.56 0.87
N ALA A 190 -21.58 31.71 1.39
CA ALA A 190 -22.97 32.09 1.69
C ALA A 190 -23.05 33.10 2.83
N GLU A 191 -22.29 32.89 3.91
CA GLU A 191 -22.29 33.78 5.08
C GLU A 191 -21.59 35.12 4.78
N GLN A 192 -20.52 35.10 3.99
CA GLN A 192 -19.77 36.31 3.62
C GLN A 192 -20.52 37.15 2.57
N ILE A 193 -21.32 36.54 1.69
CA ILE A 193 -22.28 37.26 0.84
C ILE A 193 -23.41 37.86 1.68
N HIS A 194 -23.94 37.13 2.66
CA HIS A 194 -25.02 37.63 3.51
C HIS A 194 -24.58 38.80 4.40
N LEU A 195 -23.37 38.75 4.96
CA LEU A 195 -22.77 39.82 5.75
C LEU A 195 -22.47 41.06 4.89
N ASN A 196 -21.93 40.87 3.68
CA ASN A 196 -21.67 41.98 2.75
C ASN A 196 -22.96 42.59 2.17
N ALA A 197 -24.02 41.80 2.03
CA ALA A 197 -25.34 42.29 1.64
C ALA A 197 -25.97 43.10 2.77
N SER A 198 -25.95 42.61 4.02
CA SER A 198 -26.48 43.33 5.19
C SER A 198 -25.79 44.69 5.39
N ARG A 199 -24.46 44.75 5.18
CA ARG A 199 -23.67 45.98 5.36
C ARG A 199 -23.87 47.02 4.25
N LYS A 200 -24.60 46.69 3.18
CA LYS A 200 -24.92 47.61 2.07
C LYS A 200 -26.26 48.33 2.25
N PHE A 201 -27.05 47.94 3.26
CA PHE A 201 -28.37 48.51 3.52
C PHE A 201 -28.45 49.30 4.85
N ASP A 202 -27.31 49.45 5.54
CA ASP A 202 -27.09 50.38 6.67
C ASP A 202 -26.29 51.60 6.17
#